data_AF-A0A5B9PAL7-F1
#
_entry.id   AF-A0A5B9PAL7-F1
#
_cell.length_a   1.000
_cell.length_b   1.000
_cell.length_c   1.000
_cell.angle_alpha   90.00
_cell.angle_beta   90.00
_cell.angle_gamma   90.00
#
_symmetry.space_group_name_H-M   'P 1'
#
loop_
_entity.id
_entity.type
_entity.pdbx_description
1 polymer ?
#
loop_
_entity_poly.entity_id
_entity_poly.type
_entity_poly.pdbx_seq_one_letter_code
_entity_poly.pdbx_strand_id
1 'polypeptide(L)' 'MATIVRHTQTGSRYVLLGSGFGAFQSKKPNWFLGDLMADTTEGQHAMSCISDDSGQIYWIESSQLVVESVDGKSTHELLS' A
#
# COMPACT_ATOMS: atom_id res chain seq x y z
N MET A 1 -18.06 -9.80 1.34
CA MET A 1 -17.52 -8.47 1.64
C MET A 1 -16.49 -8.11 0.59
N ALA A 2 -16.91 -7.40 -0.46
CA ALA A 2 -16.02 -6.86 -1.47
C ALA A 2 -15.84 -5.36 -1.22
N THR A 3 -14.59 -4.93 -1.11
CA THR A 3 -14.25 -3.52 -0.94
C THR A 3 -13.60 -3.01 -2.21
N ILE A 4 -14.17 -1.97 -2.80
CA ILE A 4 -13.60 -1.29 -3.96
C ILE A 4 -12.80 -0.09 -3.46
N VAL A 5 -11.54 -0.03 -3.86
CA VAL A 5 -10.64 1.08 -3.59
C VAL A 5 -10.27 1.78 -4.90
N ARG A 6 -10.00 3.07 -4.81
CA ARG A 6 -9.54 3.89 -5.93
C ARG A 6 -8.14 4.41 -5.64
N HIS A 7 -7.24 4.26 -6.61
CA HIS A 7 -5.94 4.90 -6.58
C HIS A 7 -6.09 6.41 -6.78
N THR A 8 -5.57 7.20 -5.85
CA THR A 8 -5.82 8.65 -5.81
C THR A 8 -5.21 9.38 -6.99
N GLN A 9 -4.05 8.95 -7.48
CA GLN A 9 -3.33 9.61 -8.55
C GLN A 9 -3.89 9.28 -9.95
N THR A 10 -4.22 8.00 -10.21
CA THR A 10 -4.66 7.57 -11.55
C THR A 10 -6.18 7.48 -11.69
N GLY A 11 -6.92 7.43 -10.58
CA GLY A 11 -8.37 7.17 -10.59
C GLY A 11 -8.75 5.71 -10.87
N SER A 12 -7.77 4.83 -11.09
CA SER A 12 -7.99 3.40 -11.32
C SER A 12 -8.65 2.75 -10.10
N ARG A 13 -9.57 1.81 -10.35
CA ARG A 13 -10.30 1.08 -9.31
C ARG A 13 -9.76 -0.34 -9.18
N TYR A 14 -9.75 -0.84 -7.95
CA TYR A 14 -9.26 -2.16 -7.62
C TYR A 14 -10.12 -2.80 -6.53
N VAL A 15 -10.09 -4.13 -6.46
CA VAL A 15 -10.60 -4.89 -5.32
C VAL A 15 -9.53 -4.91 -4.24
N LEU A 16 -9.89 -4.53 -3.01
CA LEU A 16 -9.02 -4.72 -1.85
C LEU A 16 -9.12 -6.16 -1.35
N LEU A 17 -8.00 -6.87 -1.34
CA LEU A 17 -7.88 -8.25 -0.87
C LEU A 17 -7.41 -8.34 0.59
N GLY A 18 -6.62 -7.37 1.05
CA GLY A 18 -6.12 -7.32 2.43
C GLY A 18 -5.13 -6.18 2.67
N SER A 19 -4.62 -6.08 3.90
CA SER A 19 -3.59 -5.12 4.30
C SER A 19 -2.42 -5.80 5.01
N GLY A 20 -1.26 -5.15 5.01
CA GLY A 20 -0.05 -5.62 5.66
C GLY A 20 1.00 -4.52 5.81
N PHE A 21 2.18 -4.88 6.29
CA PHE A 21 3.33 -3.97 6.37
C PHE A 21 4.45 -4.48 5.45
N GLY A 22 4.94 -3.60 4.58
CA GLY A 22 6.20 -3.81 3.88
C GLY A 22 7.34 -3.31 4.74
N ALA A 23 8.21 -4.20 5.20
CA ALA A 23 9.46 -3.83 5.87
C ALA A 23 10.56 -3.68 4.83
N PHE A 24 11.32 -2.58 4.88
CA PHE A 24 12.53 -2.43 4.08
C PHE A 24 13.71 -2.08 4.98
N GLN A 25 14.87 -2.60 4.61
CA GLN A 25 16.15 -2.20 5.18
C GLN A 25 17.11 -1.96 4.02
N SER A 26 17.70 -0.78 3.98
CA SER A 26 18.77 -0.44 3.06
C SER A 26 20.03 -0.11 3.85
N LYS A 27 21.16 -0.67 3.44
CA LYS A 27 22.48 -0.41 4.03
C LYS A 27 23.35 0.26 2.99
N LYS A 28 23.93 1.40 3.34
CA LYS A 28 24.95 2.07 2.53
C LYS A 28 26.26 2.16 3.32
N PRO A 29 27.42 1.94 2.68
CA PRO A 29 28.71 2.13 3.35
C PRO A 29 28.84 3.57 3.85
N ASN A 30 29.39 3.72 5.04
CA ASN A 30 29.68 5.03 5.62
C ASN A 30 30.93 5.63 4.95
N TRP A 31 30.90 6.94 4.67
CA TRP A 31 31.97 7.65 3.98
C TRP A 31 33.34 7.61 4.71
N PHE A 32 33.36 7.47 6.03
CA PHE A 32 34.54 7.50 6.89
C PHE A 32 35.01 6.13 7.37
N LEU A 33 34.09 5.17 7.62
CA LEU A 33 34.39 3.83 8.16
C LEU A 33 33.99 2.66 7.25
N GLY A 34 33.50 2.94 6.04
CA GLY A 34 33.06 1.93 5.08
C GLY A 34 31.95 1.03 5.64
N ASP A 35 32.04 -0.27 5.39
CA ASP A 35 31.08 -1.26 5.88
C ASP A 35 31.16 -1.53 7.39
N LEU A 36 32.23 -1.07 8.08
CA LEU A 36 32.42 -1.29 9.51
C LEU A 36 31.37 -0.57 10.37
N MET A 37 30.80 0.52 9.84
CA MET A 37 29.75 1.33 10.45
C MET A 37 28.77 1.85 9.37
N ALA A 38 28.16 0.93 8.62
CA ALA A 38 27.21 1.28 7.55
C ALA A 38 25.98 2.04 8.07
N ASP A 39 25.57 3.08 7.34
CA ASP A 39 24.32 3.77 7.60
C ASP A 39 23.17 2.84 7.19
N THR A 40 22.36 2.44 8.17
CA THR A 40 21.18 1.62 7.95
C THR A 40 19.95 2.52 7.96
N THR A 41 19.18 2.52 6.88
CA THR A 41 17.84 3.11 6.84
C THR A 41 16.84 1.98 6.83
N GLU A 42 16.02 1.91 7.87
CA GLU A 42 14.93 0.94 7.99
C GLU A 42 13.60 1.66 8.17
N GLY A 43 12.53 1.05 7.67
CA GLY A 43 11.20 1.61 7.75
C GLY A 43 10.12 0.58 7.46
N GLN A 44 8.89 0.94 7.82
CA GLN A 44 7.69 0.17 7.52
C GLN A 44 6.72 1.04 6.72
N HIS A 45 6.27 0.53 5.58
CA HIS A 45 5.17 1.13 4.82
C HIS A 45 3.90 0.30 5.03
N ALA A 46 2.78 0.95 5.35
CA ALA A 46 1.48 0.29 5.38
C ALA A 46 1.06 -0.02 3.94
N MET A 47 0.94 -1.29 3.60
CA MET A 47 0.65 -1.77 2.24
C MET A 47 -0.76 -2.36 2.16
N SER A 48 -1.39 -2.19 1.01
CA SER A 48 -2.65 -2.84 0.64
C SER A 48 -2.40 -3.83 -0.49
N CYS A 49 -2.93 -5.03 -0.33
CA CYS A 49 -2.98 -6.05 -1.37
C CYS A 49 -4.26 -5.83 -2.18
N ILE A 50 -4.11 -5.54 -3.47
CA ILE A 50 -5.20 -5.18 -4.37
C ILE A 50 -5.20 -6.06 -5.62
N SER A 51 -6.35 -6.20 -6.27
CA SER A 51 -6.49 -6.86 -7.58
C SER A 51 -7.16 -5.94 -8.59
N ASP A 52 -6.69 -5.98 -9.83
CA ASP A 52 -7.42 -5.41 -10.96
C ASP A 52 -8.55 -6.35 -11.46
N ASP A 53 -9.22 -5.93 -12.53
CA ASP A 53 -10.33 -6.65 -13.16
C ASP A 53 -9.91 -7.94 -13.89
N SER A 54 -8.63 -8.08 -14.21
CA SER A 54 -8.05 -9.31 -14.76
C SER A 54 -7.71 -10.35 -13.68
N GLY A 55 -7.77 -9.96 -12.41
CA GLY A 55 -7.37 -10.81 -11.28
C GLY A 55 -5.88 -10.70 -10.92
N GLN A 56 -5.13 -9.79 -11.54
CA GLN A 56 -3.72 -9.59 -11.26
C GLN A 56 -3.55 -8.88 -9.92
N ILE A 57 -2.67 -9.42 -9.07
CA ILE A 57 -2.42 -8.94 -7.71
C ILE A 57 -1.26 -7.94 -7.69
N TYR A 58 -1.45 -6.85 -6.93
CA TYR A 58 -0.44 -5.82 -6.67
C TYR A 58 -0.39 -5.46 -5.18
N TRP A 59 0.76 -4.94 -4.76
CA TRP A 59 0.93 -4.31 -3.45
C TRP A 59 1.22 -2.82 -3.64
N ILE A 60 0.41 -1.97 -3.01
CA ILE A 60 0.52 -0.52 -3.09
C ILE A 60 0.49 0.09 -1.69
N GLU A 61 1.17 1.23 -1.50
CA GLU A 61 1.08 1.95 -0.23
C GLU A 61 -0.37 2.39 0.02
N SER A 62 -0.85 2.11 1.23
CA SER A 62 -2.25 2.33 1.62
C SER A 62 -2.64 3.81 1.58
N SER A 63 -1.66 4.71 1.76
CA SER A 63 -1.83 6.16 1.63
C SER A 63 -2.23 6.62 0.23
N GLN A 64 -2.02 5.79 -0.80
CA GLN A 64 -2.35 6.09 -2.19
C GLN A 64 -3.77 5.62 -2.56
N LEU A 65 -4.50 4.99 -1.63
CA LEU A 65 -5.83 4.43 -1.87
C LEU A 65 -6.90 5.15 -1.05
N VAL A 66 -8.10 5.21 -1.61
CA VAL A 66 -9.32 5.59 -0.88
C VAL A 66 -10.39 4.53 -1.08
N VAL A 67 -11.15 4.21 -0.03
CA VAL A 67 -12.30 3.30 -0.14
C VAL A 67 -13.42 4.03 -0.87
N GLU A 68 -13.90 3.44 -1.97
CA GLU A 68 -15.03 3.95 -2.73
C GLU A 68 -16.35 3.29 -2.29
N SER A 69 -16.34 1.96 -2.11
CA SER A 69 -17.51 1.22 -1.66
C SER A 69 -17.16 -0.06 -0.90
N VAL A 70 -18.09 -0.51 -0.06
CA VAL A 70 -18.07 -1.82 0.61
C VAL A 70 -19.42 -2.50 0.35
N ASP A 71 -19.37 -3.70 -0.23
CA ASP A 71 -20.57 -4.47 -0.60
C ASP A 71 -21.61 -3.66 -1.40
N GLY A 72 -21.11 -2.85 -2.34
CA GLY A 72 -21.93 -2.05 -3.25
C GLY A 72 -22.47 -0.74 -2.67
N LYS A 73 -22.25 -0.45 -1.38
CA LYS A 73 -22.63 0.82 -0.76
C LYS A 73 -21.44 1.77 -0.68
N SER A 74 -21.66 3.04 -1.00
CA SER A 74 -20.63 4.07 -0.85
C SER A 74 -20.27 4.28 0.62
N THR A 75 -19.07 4.81 0.87
CA THR A 75 -18.66 5.19 2.24
C THR A 75 -19.58 6.23 2.87
N HIS A 76 -20.14 7.14 2.07
CA HIS A 76 -21.14 8.10 2.54
C HIS A 76 -22.40 7.40 3.06
N GLU A 77 -22.99 6.47 2.29
CA GLU A 77 -24.19 5.71 2.71
C GLU A 77 -23.97 4.85 3.95
N LEU A 78 -22.74 4.38 4.18
CA LEU A 78 -22.41 3.51 5.31
C LEU A 78 -22.12 4.27 6.62
N LEU A 79 -21.71 5.53 6.52
CA LEU A 79 -21.21 6.33 7.65
C LEU A 79 -22.11 7.53 8.00
N SER A 80 -23.19 7.76 7.25
CA SER A 80 -24.23 8.76 7.55
C SER A 80 -25.47 8.12 8.16
#